data_AF-Q4T4Q0-F1
#
_entry.id   AF-Q4T4Q0-F1
#
_cell.length_a   1.000
_cell.length_b   1.000
_cell.length_c   1.000
_cell.angle_alpha   90.00
_cell.angle_beta   90.00
_cell.angle_gamma   90.00
#
_symmetry.space_group_name_H-M   'P 1'
#
loop_
_entity.id
_entity.type
_entity.pdbx_description
1 polymer ?
#
loop_
_entity_poly.entity_id
_entity_poly.type
_entity_poly.pdbx_seq_one_letter_code
_entity_poly.pdbx_strand_id
1 'polypeptide(L)'
;GTPVNRIPIMAKQVLDLYMLYKLVVEKGGLVEVINKKIWREITKGLNLPTSITSAAFTLRTQYMKYLYPYECEKKGLSSPGELQAAIDSNRREGRRQSYGAN
;
A
#
# COMPACT_ATOMS: atom_id res chain seq x y z
N GLY A 1 -3.18 16.01 -14.15
CA GLY A 1 -3.42 14.60 -13.80
C GLY A 1 -2.46 13.73 -14.57
N THR A 2 -1.79 12.79 -13.91
CA THR A 2 -0.85 11.88 -14.58
C THR A 2 -1.66 10.78 -15.29
N PRO A 3 -1.65 10.70 -16.63
CA PRO A 3 -2.46 9.70 -17.33
C PRO A 3 -2.04 8.29 -16.91
N VAL A 4 -3.01 7.44 -16.56
CA VAL A 4 -2.82 5.99 -16.34
C VAL A 4 -2.58 5.36 -17.71
N ASN A 5 -1.39 5.57 -18.29
CA ASN A 5 -1.11 5.09 -19.64
C ASN A 5 -0.83 3.58 -19.67
N ARG A 6 -0.53 2.96 -18.51
CA ARG A 6 -0.43 1.51 -18.30
C ARG A 6 -0.75 1.15 -16.85
N ILE A 7 -1.55 0.10 -16.67
CA ILE A 7 -1.72 -0.53 -15.35
C ILE A 7 -0.37 -1.17 -14.98
N PRO A 8 0.17 -0.89 -13.78
CA PRO A 8 1.43 -1.48 -13.35
C PRO A 8 1.31 -3.01 -13.34
N ILE A 9 2.29 -3.69 -13.95
CA ILE A 9 2.41 -5.15 -13.89
C ILE A 9 3.28 -5.48 -12.68
N MET A 10 2.79 -6.37 -11.83
CA MET A 10 3.47 -6.81 -10.63
C MET A 10 3.57 -8.33 -10.64
N ALA A 11 4.79 -8.86 -10.49
CA ALA A 11 5.07 -10.30 -10.59
C ALA A 11 4.49 -10.96 -11.86
N LYS A 12 4.62 -10.30 -13.01
CA LYS A 12 4.08 -10.73 -14.32
C LYS A 12 2.55 -10.79 -14.40
N GLN A 13 1.83 -10.28 -13.39
CA GLN A 13 0.37 -10.15 -13.40
C GLN A 13 -0.04 -8.68 -13.42
N VAL A 14 -1.15 -8.38 -14.10
CA VAL A 14 -1.74 -7.05 -14.09
C VAL A 14 -2.26 -6.76 -12.68
N LEU A 15 -1.87 -5.61 -12.12
CA LEU A 15 -2.36 -5.22 -10.80
C LEU A 15 -3.83 -4.82 -10.87
N ASP A 16 -4.69 -5.57 -10.17
CA ASP A 16 -6.10 -5.26 -10.07
C ASP A 16 -6.31 -4.07 -9.12
N LEU A 17 -6.37 -2.86 -9.69
CA LEU A 17 -6.54 -1.61 -8.94
C LEU A 17 -7.88 -1.56 -8.20
N TYR A 18 -8.93 -2.20 -8.74
CA TYR A 18 -10.24 -2.23 -8.11
C TYR A 18 -10.25 -3.09 -6.85
N MET A 19 -9.72 -4.32 -6.94
CA MET A 19 -9.56 -5.19 -5.78
C MET A 19 -8.64 -4.56 -4.74
N LEU A 20 -7.54 -3.93 -5.18
CA LEU A 20 -6.62 -3.25 -4.27
C LEU A 20 -7.33 -2.12 -3.51
N TYR A 21 -8.08 -1.26 -4.21
CA TYR A 21 -8.88 -0.21 -3.58
C TYR A 21 -9.86 -0.78 -2.57
N LYS A 22 -10.64 -1.80 -2.98
CA LYS A 22 -11.67 -2.40 -2.13
C LYS A 22 -11.05 -2.93 -0.83
N LEU A 23 -9.99 -3.74 -0.93
CA LEU A 23 -9.32 -4.35 0.22
C LEU A 23 -8.72 -3.30 1.17
N VAL A 24 -8.12 -2.23 0.63
CA VAL A 24 -7.54 -1.17 1.46
C VAL A 24 -8.63 -0.37 2.16
N VAL A 25 -9.69 0.00 1.46
CA VAL A 25 -10.83 0.74 2.03
C VAL A 25 -11.58 -0.08 3.07
N GLU A 26 -11.80 -1.38 2.83
CA GLU A 26 -12.41 -2.29 3.81
C GLU A 26 -11.60 -2.38 5.11
N LYS A 27 -10.27 -2.21 5.03
CA LYS A 27 -9.39 -2.22 6.19
C LYS A 27 -9.26 -0.86 6.88
N GLY A 28 -9.92 0.19 6.40
CA GLY A 28 -9.89 1.54 6.97
C GLY A 28 -9.01 2.56 6.21
N GLY A 29 -8.57 2.24 5.00
CA GLY A 29 -7.80 3.14 4.14
C GLY A 29 -6.30 2.87 4.14
N LEU A 30 -5.57 3.62 3.30
CA LEU A 30 -4.15 3.37 3.06
C LEU A 30 -3.29 3.53 4.33
N VAL A 31 -3.59 4.54 5.16
CA VAL A 31 -2.88 4.82 6.41
C VAL A 31 -2.97 3.65 7.37
N GLU A 32 -4.17 3.12 7.53
CA GLU A 32 -4.46 2.02 8.44
C GLU A 32 -3.74 0.73 8.01
N VAL A 33 -3.68 0.46 6.70
CA VAL A 33 -2.91 -0.66 6.14
C VAL A 33 -1.41 -0.52 6.42
N ILE A 34 -0.86 0.70 6.33
CA ILE A 34 0.56 0.99 6.62
C ILE A 34 0.85 0.86 8.11
N ASN A 35 0.00 1.44 8.97
CA ASN A 35 0.15 1.40 10.42
C ASN A 35 0.04 -0.02 10.96
N LYS A 36 -0.96 -0.79 10.51
CA LYS A 36 -1.17 -2.18 10.94
C LYS A 36 -0.25 -3.18 10.23
N LYS A 37 0.53 -2.75 9.23
CA LYS A 37 1.43 -3.58 8.41
C LYS A 37 0.75 -4.81 7.79
N ILE A 38 -0.54 -4.69 7.45
CA ILE A 38 -1.36 -5.79 6.92
C ILE A 38 -1.23 -5.96 5.40
N TRP A 39 -0.16 -5.44 4.79
CA TRP A 39 0.14 -5.61 3.36
C TRP A 39 0.12 -7.07 2.91
N ARG A 40 0.52 -8.00 3.79
CA ARG A 40 0.51 -9.45 3.51
C ARG A 40 -0.90 -10.00 3.30
N GLU A 41 -1.90 -9.45 4.00
CA GLU A 41 -3.30 -9.79 3.76
C GLU A 41 -3.79 -9.21 2.42
N ILE A 42 -3.39 -7.98 2.11
CA ILE A 42 -3.74 -7.32 0.83
C ILE A 42 -3.18 -8.13 -0.36
N THR A 43 -1.91 -8.54 -0.31
CA THR A 43 -1.31 -9.38 -1.35
C THR A 43 -2.03 -10.72 -1.49
N LYS A 44 -2.46 -11.33 -0.38
CA LYS A 44 -3.20 -12.60 -0.39
C LYS A 44 -4.59 -12.43 -1.03
N GLY A 45 -5.30 -11.35 -0.71
CA GLY A 45 -6.58 -11.01 -1.34
C GLY A 45 -6.46 -10.72 -2.84
N LEU A 46 -5.32 -10.20 -3.28
CA LEU A 46 -4.99 -9.98 -4.69
C LEU A 46 -4.48 -11.23 -5.42
N ASN A 47 -4.43 -12.39 -4.75
CA ASN A 47 -3.80 -13.62 -5.26
C ASN A 47 -2.34 -13.42 -5.72
N LEU A 48 -1.64 -12.44 -5.14
CA LEU A 48 -0.22 -12.20 -5.42
C LEU A 48 0.64 -13.11 -4.54
N PRO A 49 1.76 -13.63 -5.06
CA PRO A 49 2.66 -14.47 -4.28
C PRO A 49 3.26 -13.69 -3.11
N THR A 50 3.21 -14.29 -1.91
CA THR A 50 3.74 -13.69 -0.67
C THR A 50 5.26 -13.58 -0.66
N SER A 51 5.94 -14.24 -1.60
CA SER A 51 7.40 -14.20 -1.78
C SER A 51 7.90 -12.88 -2.36
N ILE A 52 7.01 -11.99 -2.80
CA ILE A 52 7.39 -10.67 -3.32
C ILE A 52 7.76 -9.76 -2.14
N THR A 53 9.05 -9.69 -1.81
CA THR A 53 9.57 -8.83 -0.73
C THR A 53 9.20 -7.35 -0.91
N SER A 54 9.22 -6.86 -2.15
CA SER A 54 8.90 -5.47 -2.50
C SER A 54 7.41 -5.19 -2.66
N ALA A 55 6.53 -6.14 -2.32
CA ALA A 55 5.12 -6.00 -2.64
C ALA A 55 4.43 -4.84 -1.94
N ALA A 56 4.67 -4.71 -0.64
CA ALA A 56 4.13 -3.61 0.16
C ALA A 56 4.53 -2.25 -0.42
N PHE A 57 5.81 -2.09 -0.80
CA PHE A 57 6.32 -0.83 -1.35
C PHE A 57 5.70 -0.51 -2.72
N THR A 58 5.63 -1.49 -3.62
CA THR A 58 5.02 -1.31 -4.94
C THR A 58 3.54 -0.99 -4.80
N LEU A 59 2.77 -1.80 -4.07
CA LEU A 59 1.33 -1.60 -3.88
C LEU A 59 1.04 -0.22 -3.30
N ARG A 60 1.78 0.20 -2.26
CA ARG A 60 1.66 1.52 -1.67
C ARG A 60 1.92 2.63 -2.69
N THR A 61 3.02 2.55 -3.43
CA THR A 61 3.40 3.58 -4.41
C THR A 61 2.35 3.71 -5.51
N GLN A 62 1.84 2.57 -6.02
CA GLN A 62 0.79 2.57 -7.03
C GLN A 62 -0.54 3.11 -6.46
N TYR A 63 -0.89 2.74 -5.22
CA TYR A 63 -2.08 3.24 -4.53
C TYR A 63 -2.02 4.75 -4.37
N MET A 64 -0.90 5.27 -3.86
CA MET A 64 -0.67 6.72 -3.67
C MET A 64 -0.81 7.50 -4.97
N LYS A 65 -0.35 6.92 -6.08
CA LYS A 65 -0.36 7.59 -7.38
C LYS A 65 -1.74 7.60 -8.04
N TYR A 66 -2.50 6.50 -7.95
CA TYR A 66 -3.71 6.30 -8.75
C TYR A 66 -5.01 6.25 -7.95
N LEU A 67 -4.97 5.75 -6.72
CA LEU A 67 -6.18 5.48 -5.92
C LEU A 67 -6.35 6.47 -4.76
N TYR A 68 -5.27 6.95 -4.18
CA TYR A 68 -5.31 7.88 -3.04
C TYR A 68 -6.09 9.18 -3.30
N PRO A 69 -5.92 9.90 -4.42
CA PRO A 69 -6.76 11.08 -4.69
C PRO A 69 -8.25 10.72 -4.76
N TYR A 70 -8.59 9.56 -5.32
CA TYR A 70 -9.96 9.07 -5.40
C TYR A 70 -10.52 8.65 -4.03
N GLU A 71 -9.73 7.96 -3.21
CA GLU A 71 -10.09 7.59 -1.82
C GLU A 71 -10.36 8.85 -0.99
N CYS A 72 -9.48 9.85 -1.09
CA CYS A 72 -9.62 11.11 -0.37
C CYS A 72 -10.92 11.83 -0.75
N GLU A 73 -11.23 11.94 -2.05
CA GLU A 73 -12.44 12.60 -2.53
C GLU A 73 -13.72 11.82 -2.20
N LYS A 74 -13.71 10.49 -2.34
CA LYS A 74 -14.92 9.65 -2.15
C LYS A 74 -15.21 9.28 -0.70
N LYS A 75 -14.17 9.06 0.10
CA LYS A 75 -14.29 8.48 1.44
C LYS A 75 -13.68 9.35 2.53
N GLY A 76 -12.67 10.19 2.22
CA GLY A 76 -12.03 11.05 3.20
C GLY A 76 -11.39 10.31 4.37
N LEU A 77 -10.92 9.06 4.17
CA LEU A 77 -10.44 8.19 5.25
C LEU A 77 -9.09 8.62 5.83
N SER A 78 -8.32 9.43 5.11
CA SER A 78 -6.93 9.75 5.49
C SER A 78 -6.43 11.02 4.83
N SER A 79 -5.68 11.82 5.59
CA SER A 79 -5.03 13.03 5.11
C SER A 79 -3.58 12.78 4.64
N PRO A 80 -3.03 13.58 3.71
CA PRO A 80 -1.66 13.40 3.23
C PRO A 80 -0.62 13.53 4.35
N GLY A 81 -0.90 14.31 5.40
CA GLY A 81 -0.06 14.38 6.60
C GLY A 81 -0.03 13.08 7.40
N GLU A 82 -1.20 12.45 7.60
CA GLU A 82 -1.31 11.16 8.32
C GLU A 82 -0.62 10.04 7.54
N LEU A 83 -0.79 10.04 6.23
CA LEU A 83 -0.08 9.14 5.33
C LEU A 83 1.43 9.32 5.47
N GLN A 84 1.94 10.55 5.41
CA GLN A 84 3.38 10.80 5.56
C GLN A 84 3.91 10.36 6.94
N ALA A 85 3.14 10.53 8.00
CA ALA A 85 3.49 10.07 9.35
C ALA A 85 3.56 8.54 9.46
N ALA A 86 2.55 7.83 8.93
CA ALA A 86 2.52 6.36 8.89
C ALA A 86 3.72 5.79 8.11
N ILE A 87 4.07 6.46 7.00
CA ILE A 87 5.23 6.13 6.17
C ILE A 87 6.54 6.30 6.94
N ASP A 88 6.71 7.43 7.62
CA ASP A 88 7.91 7.73 8.40
C ASP A 88 8.09 6.73 9.54
N SER A 89 6.99 6.41 10.25
CA SER A 89 6.96 5.38 11.29
C SER A 89 7.45 4.03 10.77
N ASN A 90 6.93 3.60 9.62
CA ASN A 90 7.33 2.35 8.96
C ASN A 90 8.82 2.35 8.56
N ARG A 91 9.36 3.51 8.16
CA ARG A 91 10.78 3.69 7.78
C ARG A 91 11.72 3.63 8.99
N ARG A 92 11.32 4.19 10.13
CA ARG A 92 12.11 4.16 11.37
C ARG A 92 12.21 2.74 11.95
N GLU A 93 11.14 1.95 11.88
CA GLU A 93 11.14 0.58 12.36
C GLU A 93 12.04 -0.35 11.54
N GLY A 94 12.13 -0.17 10.23
CA GLY A 94 13.05 -0.95 9.38
C GLY A 94 14.53 -0.80 9.77
N ARG A 95 14.90 0.32 10.42
CA ARG A 95 16.25 0.55 10.95
C ARG A 95 16.51 -0.16 12.28
N ARG A 96 15.48 -0.44 13.08
CA ARG A 96 15.62 -1.12 14.38
C ARG A 96 15.80 -2.63 14.25
N GLN A 97 15.38 -3.25 13.15
CA GLN A 97 15.50 -4.70 12.97
C GLN A 97 16.92 -5.18 12.61
N SER A 98 17.90 -4.27 12.49
CA SER A 98 19.28 -4.61 12.11
C SER A 98 20.25 -4.79 13.30
N TYR A 99 19.81 -4.65 14.56
CA TYR A 99 20.65 -4.87 15.74
C TYR A 99 19.89 -5.65 16.80
N GLY A 100 19.95 -6.98 16.72
CA GLY A 100 19.31 -7.86 17.69
C GLY A 100 19.37 -9.33 17.30
N ALA A 101 20.53 -9.78 16.82
CA ALA A 101 20.84 -11.20 16.71
C ALA A 101 22.24 -11.41 17.28
N ASN A 102 22.25 -11.81 18.56
CA ASN A 102 23.32 -12.40 19.38
C ASN A 102 24.59 -11.59 19.63
#